data_AF-A0A945WUL0-F1
#
_entry.id   AF-A0A945WUL0-F1
#
_cell.length_a   1.000
_cell.length_b   1.000
_cell.length_c   1.000
_cell.angle_alpha   90.00
_cell.angle_beta   90.00
_cell.angle_gamma   90.00
#
_symmetry.space_group_name_H-M   'P 1'
#
loop_
_entity.id
_entity.type
_entity.pdbx_description
1 polymer ?
#
loop_
_entity_poly.entity_id
_entity_poly.type
_entity_poly.pdbx_seq_one_letter_code
_entity_poly.pdbx_strand_id
1 'polypeptide(L)'
;MTNIDLHPVRNNPDLPNFFKLHIIKRIDEQNGQYGLAWKLIRRYREGKYCLAEKAGGKLCLNTAKVPGDGPRGRCGWHGGTGNTGPKTVAGKKRIGDAQRLRWARYRRADRIEKAAT
;
A
#
# COMPACT_ATOMS: atom_id res chain seq x y z
N MET A 1 5.36 42.55 1.44
CA MET A 1 5.11 41.25 0.80
C MET A 1 4.90 40.23 1.90
N THR A 2 3.75 39.57 1.94
CA THR A 2 3.54 38.44 2.86
C THR A 2 4.39 37.28 2.36
N ASN A 3 5.29 36.78 3.19
CA ASN A 3 6.02 35.55 2.89
C ASN A 3 5.01 34.40 2.89
N ILE A 4 4.64 33.92 1.70
CA ILE A 4 3.78 32.75 1.56
C ILE A 4 4.62 31.52 1.92
N ASP A 5 4.25 30.82 2.98
CA ASP A 5 4.84 29.54 3.30
C ASP A 5 4.43 28.52 2.24
N LEU A 6 5.38 27.99 1.47
CA LEU A 6 5.13 26.96 0.46
C LEU A 6 5.43 25.54 0.97
N HIS A 7 5.66 25.38 2.28
CA HIS A 7 6.06 24.10 2.84
C HIS A 7 4.96 23.03 2.66
N PRO A 8 5.23 21.95 1.92
CA PRO A 8 4.21 20.99 1.50
C PRO A 8 3.46 20.33 2.66
N VAL A 9 4.14 20.00 3.74
CA VAL A 9 3.51 19.31 4.89
C VAL A 9 2.71 20.27 5.76
N ARG A 10 3.14 21.53 5.89
CA ARG A 10 2.46 22.53 6.73
C ARG A 10 1.16 22.98 6.07
N ASN A 11 1.18 23.12 4.75
CA ASN A 11 0.02 23.46 3.93
C ASN A 11 -0.93 22.29 3.64
N ASN A 12 -0.60 21.07 4.08
CA ASN A 12 -1.46 19.89 3.89
C ASN A 12 -1.59 19.11 5.21
N PRO A 13 -2.21 19.72 6.25
CA PRO A 13 -2.33 19.11 7.58
C PRO A 13 -3.24 17.87 7.58
N ASP A 14 -4.11 17.72 6.58
CA ASP A 14 -5.01 16.58 6.37
C ASP A 14 -4.27 15.29 5.94
N LEU A 15 -3.02 15.39 5.49
CA LEU A 15 -2.28 14.20 5.06
C LEU A 15 -2.02 13.23 6.23
N PRO A 16 -2.13 11.91 6.00
CA PRO A 16 -1.77 10.93 7.01
C PRO A 16 -0.31 11.02 7.41
N ASN A 17 0.00 10.74 8.68
CA ASN A 17 1.36 10.85 9.23
C ASN A 17 2.40 10.05 8.43
N PHE A 18 2.08 8.83 8.00
CA PHE A 18 3.02 8.03 7.20
C PHE A 18 3.41 8.74 5.89
N PHE A 19 2.47 9.48 5.28
CA PHE A 19 2.70 10.19 4.04
C PHE A 19 3.43 11.52 4.29
N LYS A 20 3.13 12.21 5.39
CA LYS A 20 3.91 13.39 5.84
C LYS A 20 5.38 13.04 6.02
N LEU A 21 5.69 11.93 6.71
CA LEU A 21 7.07 11.44 6.89
C LEU A 21 7.73 11.11 5.55
N HIS A 22 6.99 10.50 4.63
CA HIS A 22 7.48 10.26 3.27
C HIS A 22 7.84 11.57 2.55
N ILE A 23 6.99 12.59 2.63
CA ILE A 23 7.24 13.89 2.00
C ILE A 23 8.46 14.59 2.61
N ILE A 24 8.60 14.60 3.94
CA ILE A 24 9.77 15.19 4.63
C ILE A 24 11.06 14.55 4.12
N LYS A 25 11.10 13.20 4.06
CA LYS A 25 12.25 12.47 3.52
C LYS A 25 12.58 12.88 2.08
N ARG A 26 11.57 13.10 1.24
CA ARG A 26 11.77 13.52 -0.17
C ARG A 26 12.21 14.97 -0.30
N ILE A 27 11.82 15.84 0.62
CA ILE A 27 12.33 17.22 0.66
C ILE A 27 13.83 17.20 1.01
N ASP A 28 14.20 16.42 2.03
CA ASP A 28 15.59 16.25 2.45
C ASP A 28 16.48 15.69 1.32
N GLU A 29 16.05 14.59 0.67
CA GLU A 29 16.70 14.02 -0.51
C GLU A 29 16.76 14.95 -1.73
N GLN A 30 16.03 16.08 -1.71
CA GLN A 30 16.02 17.09 -2.76
C GLN A 30 16.62 18.42 -2.28
N ASN A 31 17.46 18.39 -1.24
CA ASN A 31 18.15 19.57 -0.71
C ASN A 31 17.19 20.71 -0.34
N GLY A 32 16.03 20.38 0.26
CA GLY A 32 15.03 21.36 0.66
C GLY A 32 14.07 21.82 -0.44
N GLN A 33 14.21 21.33 -1.68
CA GLN A 33 13.34 21.73 -2.79
C GLN A 33 11.95 21.07 -2.70
N TYR A 34 10.88 21.86 -2.87
CA TYR A 34 9.50 21.40 -2.69
C TYR A 34 8.82 20.89 -3.96
N GLY A 35 9.40 21.09 -5.14
CA GLY A 35 8.75 20.75 -6.41
C GLY A 35 8.34 19.27 -6.51
N LEU A 36 9.23 18.37 -6.12
CA LEU A 36 8.92 16.93 -6.07
C LEU A 36 7.84 16.62 -5.04
N ALA A 37 7.94 17.20 -3.84
CA ALA A 37 6.98 16.99 -2.76
C ALA A 37 5.55 17.36 -3.17
N TRP A 38 5.35 18.53 -3.79
CA TRP A 38 4.04 18.94 -4.31
C TRP A 38 3.50 17.99 -5.39
N LYS A 39 4.38 17.49 -6.28
CA LYS A 39 4.00 16.47 -7.27
C LYS A 39 3.54 15.16 -6.62
N LEU A 40 4.19 14.73 -5.53
CA LEU A 40 3.81 13.51 -4.80
C LEU A 40 2.48 13.68 -4.06
N ILE A 41 2.23 14.85 -3.44
CA ILE A 41 0.94 15.16 -2.79
C ILE A 41 -0.20 15.13 -3.80
N ARG A 42 -0.03 15.77 -4.96
CA ARG A 42 -1.01 15.72 -6.05
C ARG A 42 -1.33 14.28 -6.44
N ARG A 43 -0.32 13.45 -6.65
CA ARG A 43 -0.50 12.03 -6.99
C ARG A 43 -1.24 11.24 -5.91
N TYR A 44 -1.02 11.57 -4.64
CA TYR A 44 -1.74 10.95 -3.53
C TYR A 44 -3.23 11.30 -3.57
N ARG A 45 -3.56 12.58 -3.75
CA ARG A 45 -4.95 13.04 -3.87
C ARG A 45 -5.65 12.45 -5.09
N GLU A 46 -4.92 12.25 -6.19
CA GLU A 46 -5.42 11.60 -7.41
C GLU A 46 -5.53 10.06 -7.32
N GLY A 47 -5.27 9.45 -6.15
CA GLY A 47 -5.38 7.99 -5.98
C GLY A 47 -4.34 7.18 -6.77
N LYS A 48 -3.24 7.81 -7.22
CA LYS A 48 -2.22 7.17 -8.08
C LYS A 48 -1.24 6.26 -7.33
N TYR A 49 -1.41 6.08 -6.02
CA TYR A 49 -0.60 5.18 -5.20
C TYR A 49 -1.32 3.87 -4.90
N CYS A 50 -0.54 2.81 -4.75
CA CYS A 50 -1.05 1.49 -4.42
C CYS A 50 -1.65 1.39 -3.00
N LEU A 51 -1.04 2.03 -2.02
CA LEU A 51 -1.41 2.00 -0.59
C LEU A 51 -1.77 0.60 -0.05
N ALA A 52 -1.21 -0.46 -0.62
CA ALA A 52 -1.29 -1.80 -0.04
C ALA A 52 -0.26 -1.90 1.08
N GLU A 53 -0.63 -2.55 2.18
CA GLU A 53 0.31 -2.82 3.27
C GLU A 53 1.34 -3.85 2.82
N LYS A 54 2.62 -3.51 2.98
CA LYS A 54 3.74 -4.42 2.71
C LYS A 54 3.98 -5.31 3.93
N ALA A 55 4.72 -6.41 3.77
CA ALA A 55 5.08 -7.32 4.87
C ALA A 55 5.71 -6.62 6.09
N GLY A 56 6.43 -5.50 5.90
CA GLY A 56 6.99 -4.69 6.98
C GLY A 56 6.06 -3.59 7.53
N GLY A 57 4.73 -3.70 7.37
CA GLY A 57 3.72 -2.77 7.89
C GLY A 57 3.63 -1.40 7.21
N LYS A 58 4.57 -1.07 6.31
CA LYS A 58 4.56 0.20 5.57
C LYS A 58 3.68 0.13 4.33
N LEU A 59 2.96 1.21 4.02
CA LEU A 59 2.16 1.30 2.81
C LEU A 59 3.01 1.40 1.53
N CYS A 60 2.50 0.82 0.45
CA CYS A 60 3.13 0.81 -0.86
C CYS A 60 2.88 2.12 -1.62
N LEU A 61 3.96 2.82 -1.96
CA LEU A 61 3.92 4.08 -2.72
C LEU A 61 4.29 3.88 -4.20
N ASN A 62 4.18 2.66 -4.73
CA ASN A 62 4.30 2.43 -6.16
C ASN A 62 3.07 2.95 -6.90
N THR A 63 3.27 3.31 -8.18
CA THR A 63 2.20 3.73 -9.09
C THR A 63 1.14 2.65 -9.21
N ALA A 64 -0.12 3.01 -8.96
CA ALA A 64 -1.26 2.14 -9.23
C ALA A 64 -1.40 1.89 -10.75
N LYS A 65 -1.69 0.64 -11.13
CA LYS A 65 -1.97 0.22 -12.52
C LYS A 65 -3.44 0.45 -12.88
N VAL A 66 -4.33 0.07 -11.97
CA VAL A 66 -5.75 0.41 -12.02
C VAL A 66 -5.99 1.50 -10.96
N PRO A 67 -6.41 2.71 -11.36
CA PRO A 67 -6.87 3.73 -10.43
C PRO A 67 -8.05 3.16 -9.64
N GLY A 68 -8.07 3.40 -8.33
CA GLY A 68 -9.32 3.23 -7.59
C GLY A 68 -10.11 4.53 -7.62
N ASP A 69 -11.42 4.44 -7.53
CA ASP A 69 -12.26 5.61 -7.25
C ASP A 69 -12.03 6.03 -5.79
N GLY A 70 -11.00 6.87 -5.56
CA GLY A 70 -10.57 7.33 -4.24
C GLY A 70 -9.11 6.97 -3.89
N PRO A 71 -8.72 6.97 -2.60
CA PRO A 71 -7.31 6.82 -2.19
C PRO A 71 -6.73 5.42 -2.43
N ARG A 72 -7.45 4.48 -3.06
CA ARG A 72 -7.09 3.06 -3.11
C ARG A 72 -6.94 2.54 -4.54
N GLY A 73 -5.80 2.82 -5.17
CA GLY A 73 -5.35 2.06 -6.35
C GLY A 73 -4.60 0.77 -5.96
N ARG A 74 -4.23 -0.07 -6.93
CA ARG A 74 -3.27 -1.18 -6.72
C ARG A 74 -2.19 -1.16 -7.79
N CYS A 75 -0.93 -1.39 -7.42
CA CYS A 75 0.17 -1.56 -8.38
C CYS A 75 0.25 -3.02 -8.86
N GLY A 76 1.03 -3.29 -9.91
CA GLY A 76 1.14 -4.65 -10.48
C GLY A 76 1.59 -5.72 -9.47
N TRP A 77 2.44 -5.34 -8.51
CA TRP A 77 2.93 -6.22 -7.44
C TRP A 77 1.86 -6.56 -6.40
N HIS A 78 0.86 -5.69 -6.23
CA HIS A 78 -0.26 -5.89 -5.30
C HIS A 78 -1.59 -6.11 -6.04
N GLY A 79 -1.54 -6.80 -7.18
CA GLY A 79 -2.72 -7.27 -7.91
C GLY A 79 -3.37 -6.26 -8.87
N GLY A 80 -2.80 -5.07 -9.01
CA GLY A 80 -3.36 -4.00 -9.84
C GLY A 80 -3.32 -4.23 -11.34
N THR A 81 -2.53 -5.19 -11.84
CA THR A 81 -2.60 -5.59 -13.25
C THR A 81 -3.80 -6.49 -13.54
N GLY A 82 -4.45 -7.03 -12.50
CA GLY A 82 -5.44 -8.07 -12.70
C GLY A 82 -4.88 -9.30 -13.42
N ASN A 83 -3.55 -9.48 -13.51
CA ASN A 83 -2.90 -10.62 -14.15
C ASN A 83 -2.45 -11.68 -13.15
N THR A 84 -2.35 -11.32 -11.87
CA THR A 84 -2.00 -12.25 -10.81
C THR A 84 -3.26 -12.89 -10.20
N GLY A 85 -3.16 -14.16 -9.82
CA GLY A 85 -4.26 -14.93 -9.26
C GLY A 85 -5.22 -15.54 -10.30
N PRO A 86 -6.07 -16.49 -9.89
CA PRO A 86 -6.95 -17.23 -10.79
C PRO A 86 -8.11 -16.36 -11.30
N LYS A 87 -8.33 -16.38 -12.61
CA LYS A 87 -9.40 -15.60 -13.28
C LYS A 87 -10.73 -16.34 -13.36
N THR A 88 -10.67 -17.66 -13.42
CA THR A 88 -11.86 -18.50 -13.55
C THR A 88 -12.41 -18.89 -12.17
N VAL A 89 -13.72 -19.16 -12.11
CA VAL A 89 -14.38 -19.69 -10.91
C VAL A 89 -13.70 -20.98 -10.44
N ALA A 90 -13.37 -21.87 -11.38
CA ALA A 90 -12.66 -23.12 -11.10
C ALA A 90 -11.25 -22.86 -10.50
N GLY A 91 -10.50 -21.90 -11.05
CA GLY A 91 -9.19 -21.52 -10.51
C GLY A 91 -9.29 -20.94 -9.10
N LYS A 92 -10.26 -20.05 -8.86
CA LYS A 92 -10.52 -19.47 -7.53
C LYS A 92 -10.87 -20.57 -6.52
N LYS A 93 -11.72 -21.52 -6.91
CA LYS A 93 -12.10 -22.67 -6.08
C LYS A 93 -10.87 -23.52 -5.70
N ARG A 94 -10.05 -23.88 -6.69
CA ARG A 94 -8.84 -24.71 -6.48
C ARG A 94 -7.87 -24.10 -5.47
N ILE A 95 -7.57 -22.80 -5.60
CA ILE A 95 -6.68 -22.12 -4.65
C ILE A 95 -7.34 -22.02 -3.27
N GLY A 96 -8.64 -21.72 -3.21
CA GLY A 96 -9.39 -21.68 -1.95
C GLY A 96 -9.37 -23.03 -1.21
N ASP A 97 -9.58 -24.14 -1.92
CA ASP A 97 -9.53 -25.49 -1.36
C ASP A 97 -8.13 -25.82 -0.84
N ALA A 98 -7.09 -25.52 -1.61
CA ALA A 98 -5.70 -25.72 -1.19
C ALA A 98 -5.34 -24.91 0.06
N GLN A 99 -5.80 -23.66 0.16
CA GLN A 99 -5.56 -22.82 1.32
C GLN A 99 -6.30 -23.35 2.56
N ARG A 100 -7.57 -23.74 2.42
CA ARG A 100 -8.34 -24.38 3.51
C ARG A 100 -7.67 -25.64 4.01
N LEU A 101 -7.20 -26.51 3.11
CA LEU A 101 -6.49 -27.74 3.46
C LEU A 101 -5.19 -27.43 4.22
N ARG A 102 -4.41 -26.44 3.75
CA ARG A 102 -3.19 -25.99 4.43
C ARG A 102 -3.48 -25.54 5.87
N TRP A 103 -4.49 -24.70 6.07
CA TRP A 103 -4.88 -24.24 7.41
C TRP A 103 -5.45 -25.36 8.28
N ALA A 104 -6.18 -26.31 7.71
CA ALA A 104 -6.66 -27.49 8.44
C ALA A 104 -5.48 -28.33 8.97
N ARG A 105 -4.46 -28.57 8.14
CA ARG A 105 -3.24 -29.28 8.54
C ARG A 105 -2.48 -28.52 9.64
N TYR A 106 -2.25 -27.22 9.44
CA TYR A 106 -1.59 -26.37 10.45
C TYR A 106 -2.31 -26.42 11.80
N ARG A 107 -3.64 -26.20 11.82
CA ARG A 107 -4.42 -26.21 13.06
C ARG A 107 -4.46 -27.57 13.76
N ARG A 108 -4.40 -28.68 13.01
CA ARG A 108 -4.26 -30.01 13.61
C ARG A 108 -2.90 -30.17 14.28
N ALA A 109 -1.82 -29.78 13.59
CA ALA A 109 -0.47 -29.83 14.14
C ALA A 109 -0.33 -28.98 15.41
N ASP A 110 -0.78 -27.72 15.38
CA ASP A 110 -0.75 -26.79 16.52
C ASP A 110 -1.52 -27.34 17.74
N ARG A 111 -2.66 -28.01 17.52
CA ARG A 111 -3.42 -28.67 18.61
C ARG A 111 -2.68 -29.86 19.21
N ILE A 112 -2.05 -30.68 18.37
CA ILE A 112 -1.27 -31.84 18.83
C ILE A 112 -0.08 -31.37 19.67
N GLU A 113 0.65 -30.36 19.17
CA GLU A 113 1.81 -29.77 19.86
C GLU A 113 1.43 -29.23 21.24
N LYS A 114 0.34 -28.46 21.33
CA LYS A 114 -0.18 -27.93 22.59
C LYS A 114 -0.72 -28.98 23.56
N ALA A 115 -1.18 -30.13 23.08
CA ALA A 115 -1.65 -31.22 23.94
C ALA A 115 -0.50 -32.10 24.46
N ALA A 116 0.69 -31.98 23.86
CA ALA A 116 1.90 -32.71 24.26
C ALA A 116 2.82 -31.89 25.19
N THR A 117 2.41 -30.66 25.54
CA THR A 117 3.12 -29.74 26.46
C THR A 117 2.31 -29.60 27.75
#